data_AF-A0A1X9LQB7-F1
#
_entry.id   AF-A0A1X9LQB7-F1
#
_cell.length_a   1.000
_cell.length_b   1.000
_cell.length_c   1.000
_cell.angle_alpha   90.00
_cell.angle_beta   90.00
_cell.angle_gamma   90.00
#
_symmetry.space_group_name_H-M   'P 1'
#
loop_
_entity.id
_entity.type
_entity.pdbx_description
1 polymer ?
#
loop_
_entity_poly.entity_id
_entity_poly.type
_entity_poly.pdbx_seq_one_letter_code
_entity_poly.pdbx_strand_id
1 'polypeptide(L)' 'MDSVDGTVSSYGVHKFGRDGRPRIREVYAGAGGWHPLDDGPERLTVETAEQLRGDGVTMVRVRWRMRTVEVMLRRYLGG' A
#
# COMPACT_ATOMS: atom_id res chain seq x y z
N MET A 1 23.23 6.09 3.73
CA MET A 1 22.25 5.18 4.37
C MET A 1 21.45 4.63 3.20
N ASP A 2 21.98 3.58 2.58
CA ASP A 2 21.45 3.00 1.36
C ASP A 2 20.24 2.14 1.71
N SER A 3 19.05 2.74 1.67
CA SER A 3 17.79 2.04 1.91
C SER A 3 17.44 1.17 0.71
N VAL A 4 17.55 -0.13 0.89
CA VAL A 4 17.10 -1.16 -0.05
C VAL A 4 15.61 -1.46 0.19
N ASP A 5 14.69 -0.50 0.02
CA ASP A 5 13.27 -0.71 0.41
C ASP A 5 12.19 -0.41 -0.66
N GLY A 6 12.55 -0.53 -1.93
CA GLY A 6 11.59 -0.55 -3.05
C GLY A 6 10.86 -1.89 -3.27
N THR A 7 10.83 -2.78 -2.26
CA THR A 7 10.39 -4.18 -2.37
C THR A 7 8.92 -4.39 -1.96
N VAL A 8 8.36 -5.54 -2.36
CA VAL A 8 6.98 -5.96 -2.06
C VAL A 8 7.01 -6.93 -0.88
N SER A 9 6.09 -6.78 0.08
CA SER A 9 6.01 -7.70 1.22
C SER A 9 5.66 -9.14 0.81
N SER A 10 5.90 -10.13 1.67
CA SER A 10 5.51 -11.53 1.41
C SER A 10 4.02 -11.68 1.06
N TYR A 11 3.15 -10.94 1.77
CA TYR A 11 1.73 -10.85 1.45
C TYR A 11 1.50 -10.24 0.06
N GLY A 12 2.20 -9.15 -0.25
CA GLY A 12 2.13 -8.50 -1.57
C GLY A 12 2.61 -9.42 -2.69
N VAL A 13 3.68 -10.21 -2.48
CA VAL A 13 4.17 -11.21 -3.43
C VAL A 13 3.11 -12.27 -3.70
N HIS A 14 2.44 -12.75 -2.66
CA HIS A 14 1.37 -13.73 -2.80
C HIS A 14 0.14 -13.15 -3.53
N LYS A 15 -0.25 -11.91 -3.23
CA LYS A 15 -1.47 -11.29 -3.74
C LYS A 15 -1.32 -10.61 -5.11
N PHE A 16 -0.15 -10.04 -5.38
CA PHE A 16 0.14 -9.23 -6.57
C PHE A 16 1.29 -9.78 -7.43
N GLY A 17 2.03 -10.78 -6.95
CA GLY A 17 3.21 -11.32 -7.62
C GLY A 17 4.51 -10.64 -7.18
N ARG A 18 5.65 -11.26 -7.49
CA ARG A 18 6.99 -10.85 -7.03
C ARG A 18 7.35 -9.40 -7.37
N ASP A 19 7.00 -8.96 -8.58
CA ASP A 19 7.21 -7.59 -9.06
C ASP A 19 5.94 -6.72 -8.98
N GLY A 20 4.90 -7.27 -8.33
CA GLY A 20 3.57 -6.69 -8.22
C GLY A 20 3.55 -5.49 -7.28
N ARG A 21 3.79 -4.31 -7.83
CA ARG A 21 3.68 -3.01 -7.15
C ARG A 21 2.45 -2.26 -7.68
N PRO A 22 1.25 -2.53 -7.14
CA PRO A 22 0.03 -1.88 -7.61
C PRO A 22 0.02 -0.40 -7.19
N ARG A 23 -0.72 0.42 -7.94
CA ARG A 23 -0.85 1.86 -7.68
C ARG A 23 -1.84 2.12 -6.57
N ILE A 24 -1.47 2.89 -5.56
CA ILE A 24 -2.39 3.39 -4.54
C ILE A 24 -3.32 4.42 -5.18
N ARG A 25 -4.59 4.40 -4.78
CA ARG A 25 -5.65 5.29 -5.27
C ARG A 25 -6.30 6.04 -4.14
N GLU A 26 -6.60 5.35 -3.06
CA GLU A 26 -7.26 5.91 -1.89
C GLU A 26 -6.62 5.35 -0.63
N VAL A 27 -6.58 6.15 0.41
CA VAL A 27 -6.10 5.78 1.75
C VAL A 27 -7.26 5.89 2.73
N TYR A 28 -7.25 5.03 3.76
CA TYR A 28 -8.22 5.05 4.83
C TYR A 28 -7.57 5.49 6.13
N ALA A 29 -7.88 6.71 6.57
CA ALA A 29 -7.36 7.32 7.78
C ALA A 29 -8.39 7.24 8.92
N GLY A 30 -8.64 6.02 9.41
CA GLY A 30 -9.56 5.78 10.53
C GLY A 30 -10.99 6.28 10.27
N ALA A 31 -11.57 7.02 11.22
CA ALA A 31 -12.97 7.45 11.17
C ALA A 31 -13.31 8.43 10.02
N GLY A 32 -12.31 8.98 9.33
CA GLY A 32 -12.50 9.92 8.21
C GLY A 32 -12.99 9.30 6.90
N GLY A 33 -12.88 7.96 6.76
CA GLY A 33 -13.28 7.27 5.54
C GLY A 33 -12.15 7.16 4.50
N TRP A 34 -12.53 6.98 3.24
CA TRP A 34 -11.59 6.89 2.11
C TRP A 34 -11.27 8.28 1.58
N HIS A 35 -9.99 8.58 1.43
CA HIS A 35 -9.49 9.81 0.85
C HIS A 35 -8.65 9.50 -0.39
N PRO A 36 -8.81 10.26 -1.49
CA PRO A 36 -7.92 10.12 -2.64
C PRO A 36 -6.48 10.45 -2.23
N LEU A 37 -5.52 9.70 -2.76
CA LEU A 37 -4.11 10.06 -2.64
C LEU A 37 -3.80 11.02 -3.81
N ASP A 38 -3.78 12.32 -3.52
CA ASP A 38 -3.62 13.36 -4.54
C ASP A 38 -2.16 13.47 -5.04
N ASP A 39 -1.20 13.05 -4.22
CA ASP A 39 0.24 13.09 -4.52
C ASP A 39 0.69 11.87 -5.35
N GLY A 40 0.41 11.91 -6.65
CA GLY A 40 1.12 11.11 -7.65
C GLY A 40 0.97 9.58 -7.57
N PRO A 41 1.65 8.83 -8.46
CA PRO A 41 1.42 7.40 -8.64
C PRO A 41 2.21 6.54 -7.65
N GLU A 42 1.99 6.76 -6.35
CA GLU A 42 2.61 5.96 -5.30
C GLU A 42 2.27 4.48 -5.45
N ARG A 43 3.28 3.65 -5.24
CA ARG A 43 3.19 2.20 -5.39
C ARG A 43 3.15 1.56 -4.02
N LEU A 44 2.35 0.51 -3.88
CA LEU A 44 2.32 -0.24 -2.63
C LEU A 44 3.59 -1.10 -2.52
N THR A 45 4.62 -0.54 -1.89
CA THR A 45 5.85 -1.18 -1.41
C THR A 45 5.81 -1.33 0.11
N VAL A 46 6.81 -2.01 0.69
CA VAL A 46 7.01 -2.04 2.14
C VAL A 46 7.22 -0.64 2.69
N GLU A 47 8.16 0.12 2.11
CA GLU A 47 8.47 1.49 2.51
C GLU A 47 7.22 2.40 2.54
N THR A 48 6.47 2.46 1.44
CA THR A 48 5.26 3.28 1.37
C THR A 48 4.19 2.80 2.35
N ALA A 49 4.06 1.48 2.56
CA ALA A 49 3.14 0.95 3.56
C ALA A 49 3.54 1.32 4.99
N GLU A 50 4.83 1.40 5.30
CA GLU A 50 5.34 1.86 6.60
C GLU A 50 5.12 3.35 6.81
N GLN A 51 5.41 4.17 5.80
CA GLN A 51 5.16 5.61 5.82
C GLN A 51 3.68 5.92 6.07
N LEU A 52 2.77 5.35 5.25
CA LEU A 52 1.33 5.53 5.41
C LEU A 52 0.84 5.07 6.79
N ARG A 53 1.38 3.96 7.31
CA ARG A 53 1.05 3.49 8.66
C ARG A 53 1.51 4.49 9.73
N GLY A 54 2.69 5.09 9.57
CA GLY A 54 3.20 6.18 10.43
C GLY A 54 2.27 7.39 10.44
N ASP A 55 1.64 7.69 9.31
CA ASP A 55 0.66 8.78 9.14
C ASP A 55 -0.75 8.43 9.65
N GLY A 56 -0.92 7.25 10.26
CA GLY A 56 -2.21 6.81 10.82
C GLY A 56 -3.16 6.18 9.81
N VAL A 57 -2.72 5.91 8.58
CA VAL A 57 -3.50 5.13 7.60
C VAL A 57 -3.54 3.67 8.03
N THR A 58 -4.71 3.04 7.90
CA THR A 58 -4.89 1.61 8.26
C THR A 58 -5.13 0.73 7.04
N MET A 59 -5.71 1.27 5.97
CA MET A 59 -5.98 0.56 4.73
C MET A 59 -5.71 1.43 3.51
N VAL A 60 -5.44 0.77 2.38
CA VAL A 60 -5.29 1.41 1.08
C VAL A 60 -6.12 0.68 0.03
N ARG A 61 -6.60 1.43 -0.95
CA ARG A 61 -7.14 0.89 -2.20
C ARG A 61 -6.11 1.03 -3.29
N VAL A 62 -5.88 -0.08 -3.98
CA VAL A 62 -4.92 -0.13 -5.08
C VAL A 62 -5.59 -0.55 -6.38
N ARG A 63 -5.07 -0.07 -7.52
CA ARG A 63 -5.46 -0.55 -8.85
C ARG A 63 -4.59 -1.74 -9.22
N TRP A 64 -5.20 -2.91 -9.42
CA TRP A 64 -4.53 -4.13 -9.86
C TRP A 64 -5.32 -4.86 -10.94
N ARG A 65 -4.71 -5.12 -12.11
CA ARG A 65 -5.31 -5.82 -13.26
C ARG A 65 -6.79 -5.46 -13.49
N MET A 66 -7.06 -4.16 -13.66
CA MET A 66 -8.40 -3.58 -13.87
C MET A 66 -9.38 -3.65 -12.69
N ARG A 67 -8.95 -4.06 -11.50
CA ARG A 67 -9.76 -4.09 -10.28
C ARG A 67 -9.24 -3.09 -9.25
N THR A 68 -10.13 -2.65 -8.37
CA THR A 68 -9.76 -1.95 -7.13
C THR A 68 -9.68 -2.99 -6.02
N VAL A 69 -8.58 -3.01 -5.29
CA VAL A 69 -8.31 -3.99 -4.25
C VAL A 69 -7.99 -3.27 -2.96
N GLU A 70 -8.71 -3.63 -1.90
CA GLU A 70 -8.43 -3.14 -0.56
C GLU A 70 -7.33 -3.98 0.11
N VAL A 71 -6.43 -3.28 0.80
CA VAL A 71 -5.30 -3.86 1.51
C VAL A 71 -5.18 -3.17 2.86
N MET A 72 -5.26 -3.96 3.92
CA MET A 72 -4.93 -3.50 5.27
C MET A 72 -3.41 -3.44 5.44
N LEU A 73 -2.87 -2.28 5.82
CA LEU A 73 -1.42 -2.06 5.92
C LEU A 73 -0.77 -3.00 6.93
N ARG A 74 -1.43 -3.25 8.06
CA ARG A 74 -0.96 -4.21 9.07
C ARG A 74 -0.73 -5.60 8.48
N ARG A 75 -1.70 -6.12 7.73
CA ARG A 75 -1.59 -7.44 7.07
C ARG A 75 -0.54 -7.43 5.97
N TYR A 76 -0.45 -6.32 5.22
CA TYR A 76 0.57 -6.17 4.19
C TYR A 76 1.98 -6.22 4.78
N LEU A 77 2.21 -5.61 5.93
CA LEU A 77 3.50 -5.58 6.64
C LEU A 77 3.77 -6.84 7.49
N GLY A 78 2.86 -7.83 7.50
CA GLY A 78 3.05 -9.10 8.21
C GLY A 78 2.69 -9.11 9.69
N GLY A 79 1.94 -8.12 10.18
CA GLY A 79 1.36 -8.10 11.53
C GLY A 79 -0.07 -8.61 11.64
#